data_AF-A0A383DK70-F1
#
_entry.id   AF-A0A383DK70-F1
#
_cell.length_a   1.000
_cell.length_b   1.000
_cell.length_c   1.000
_cell.angle_alpha   90.00
_cell.angle_beta   90.00
_cell.angle_gamma   90.00
#
_symmetry.space_group_name_H-M   'P 1'
#
loop_
_entity.id
_entity.type
_entity.pdbx_description
1 polymer ?
#
loop_
_entity_poly.entity_id
_entity_poly.type
_entity_poly.pdbx_seq_one_letter_code
_entity_poly.pdbx_strand_id
1 'polypeptide(L)'
;YLNIGQVVYTTDLNDNTKVQLGLGTYSASGSGLDKQRNSGYTGNTVGQGFTPIMLDGALSFNTGVTPVKVFGTWLENQQAEANDNAWRAGLKLGNAKKSGQWELSYEYRVMEADSTYDQLSESSFGAIKGSSYKGGTDIKGHIIKARYNIYDNWQAGLTLYNTEQESGSGDVNNRIQLDFIWKF
;
A
#
# COMPACT_ATOMS: atom_id res chain seq x y z
N TYR A 1 21.89 -1.87 -7.13
CA TYR A 1 21.90 -0.80 -6.12
C TYR A 1 20.52 -0.21 -6.03
N LEU A 2 20.09 0.20 -4.83
CA LEU A 2 18.80 0.84 -4.59
C LEU A 2 19.05 2.28 -4.15
N ASN A 3 18.64 3.24 -4.98
CA ASN A 3 18.65 4.67 -4.63
C ASN A 3 17.20 5.11 -4.51
N ILE A 4 16.82 5.78 -3.43
CA ILE A 4 15.44 6.25 -3.20
C ILE A 4 15.49 7.74 -2.85
N GLY A 5 14.55 8.52 -3.40
CA GLY A 5 14.31 9.91 -3.04
C GLY A 5 12.82 10.19 -2.96
N GLN A 6 12.40 10.96 -1.95
CA GLN A 6 11.03 11.44 -1.84
C GLN A 6 11.01 12.84 -1.23
N VAL A 7 10.13 13.69 -1.73
CA VAL A 7 9.81 15.00 -1.16
C VAL A 7 8.32 15.02 -0.86
N VAL A 8 7.96 15.48 0.33
CA VAL A 8 6.57 15.64 0.74
C VAL A 8 6.35 17.06 1.22
N TYR A 9 5.41 17.75 0.59
CA TYR A 9 4.91 19.04 1.02
C TYR A 9 3.61 18.86 1.80
N THR A 10 3.46 19.60 2.90
CA THR A 10 2.25 19.58 3.72
C THR A 10 1.91 21.00 4.14
N THR A 11 0.64 21.39 3.97
CA THR A 11 0.14 22.70 4.36
C THR A 11 -1.23 22.58 5.00
N ASP A 12 -1.49 23.45 5.97
CA ASP A 12 -2.84 23.68 6.47
C ASP A 12 -3.55 24.67 5.52
N LEU A 13 -4.71 24.29 5.00
CA LEU A 13 -5.57 25.20 4.23
C LEU A 13 -6.40 26.09 5.18
N ASN A 14 -6.75 25.54 6.34
CA ASN A 14 -7.41 26.20 7.47
C ASN A 14 -7.22 25.33 8.73
N ASP A 15 -7.76 25.77 9.87
CA ASP A 15 -7.64 25.11 11.17
C ASP A 15 -8.09 23.64 11.17
N ASN A 16 -9.00 23.27 10.27
CA ASN A 16 -9.61 21.95 10.23
C ASN A 16 -9.21 21.14 9.00
N THR A 17 -8.42 21.69 8.07
CA THR A 17 -8.14 21.07 6.76
C THR A 17 -6.66 21.15 6.41
N LYS A 18 -6.08 19.99 6.11
CA LYS A 18 -4.68 19.82 5.75
C LYS A 18 -4.55 19.11 4.41
N VAL A 19 -3.65 19.62 3.57
CA VAL A 19 -3.27 19.00 2.30
C VAL A 19 -1.84 18.47 2.41
N GLN A 20 -1.61 17.31 1.82
CA GLN A 20 -0.30 16.70 1.65
C GLN A 20 -0.12 16.29 0.19
N LEU A 21 1.02 16.65 -0.39
CA LEU A 21 1.44 16.26 -1.74
C LEU A 21 2.83 15.67 -1.66
N GLY A 22 3.07 14.56 -2.36
CA GLY A 22 4.36 13.89 -2.41
C GLY A 22 4.80 13.60 -3.84
N LEU A 23 6.10 13.69 -4.08
CA LEU A 23 6.77 13.22 -5.27
C LEU A 23 7.93 12.32 -4.83
N GLY A 24 8.02 11.13 -5.41
CA GLY A 24 9.09 10.19 -5.10
C GLY A 24 9.58 9.45 -6.33
N THR A 25 10.77 8.88 -6.21
CA THR A 25 11.32 7.94 -7.18
C THR A 25 12.33 7.04 -6.51
N TYR A 26 12.60 5.90 -7.12
CA TYR A 26 13.77 5.10 -6.79
C TYR A 26 14.34 4.47 -8.04
N SER A 27 15.59 4.01 -7.99
CA SER A 27 16.19 3.20 -9.06
C SER A 27 16.56 1.82 -8.53
N ALA A 28 16.14 0.75 -9.21
CA ALA A 28 16.66 -0.59 -9.02
C ALA A 28 17.00 -1.20 -10.39
N SER A 29 18.21 -1.71 -10.56
CA SER A 29 18.73 -2.16 -11.85
C SER A 29 19.35 -3.56 -11.80
N GLY A 30 19.07 -4.37 -12.83
CA GLY A 30 20.01 -5.35 -13.38
C GLY A 30 19.68 -6.83 -13.16
N SER A 31 20.36 -7.67 -13.96
CA SER A 31 20.39 -9.15 -13.97
C SER A 31 20.73 -9.84 -12.64
N GLY A 32 20.97 -9.07 -11.58
CA GLY A 32 21.16 -9.54 -10.20
C GLY A 32 19.87 -9.51 -9.38
N LEU A 33 18.86 -8.73 -9.77
CA LEU A 33 17.54 -8.73 -9.13
C LEU A 33 16.89 -10.12 -9.24
N ASP A 34 17.08 -10.79 -10.38
CA ASP A 34 16.57 -12.14 -10.62
C ASP A 34 17.16 -13.20 -9.67
N LYS A 35 18.43 -13.01 -9.24
CA LYS A 35 19.14 -13.95 -8.35
C LYS A 35 18.82 -13.75 -6.87
N GLN A 36 18.18 -12.64 -6.51
CA GLN A 36 17.81 -12.30 -5.14
C GLN A 36 16.30 -12.43 -4.86
N ARG A 37 15.50 -12.92 -5.83
CA ARG A 37 14.05 -13.07 -5.66
C ARG A 37 13.72 -14.08 -4.56
N ASN A 38 12.94 -13.64 -3.57
CA ASN A 38 12.26 -14.54 -2.65
C ASN A 38 11.13 -15.26 -3.39
N SER A 39 11.03 -16.58 -3.26
CA SER A 39 9.98 -17.38 -3.91
C SER A 39 8.55 -17.06 -3.45
N GLY A 40 8.40 -16.31 -2.34
CA GLY A 40 7.12 -15.79 -1.85
C GLY A 40 6.60 -14.55 -2.59
N TYR A 41 7.43 -13.91 -3.42
CA TYR A 41 7.11 -12.69 -4.16
C TYR A 41 7.19 -12.93 -5.67
N THR A 42 6.16 -12.52 -6.41
CA THR A 42 6.11 -12.67 -7.87
C THR A 42 5.43 -11.48 -8.53
N GLY A 43 5.50 -11.44 -9.86
CA GLY A 43 4.82 -10.45 -10.69
C GLY A 43 5.75 -9.86 -11.74
N ASN A 44 6.95 -9.42 -11.35
CA ASN A 44 7.86 -8.77 -12.30
C ASN A 44 8.40 -9.71 -13.40
N THR A 45 8.51 -9.15 -14.61
CA THR A 45 9.23 -9.70 -15.75
C THR A 45 10.71 -9.88 -15.42
N VAL A 46 11.31 -10.98 -15.90
CA VAL A 46 12.73 -11.31 -15.65
C VAL A 46 13.63 -10.27 -16.30
N GLY A 47 14.60 -9.77 -15.54
CA GLY A 47 15.52 -8.72 -16.00
C GLY A 47 14.91 -7.31 -16.06
N GLN A 48 13.65 -7.12 -15.62
CA GLN A 48 13.01 -5.82 -15.59
C GLN A 48 13.78 -4.85 -14.68
N GLY A 49 14.05 -3.66 -15.21
CA GLY A 49 14.60 -2.55 -14.43
C GLY A 49 13.49 -1.65 -13.88
N PHE A 50 13.80 -0.91 -12.82
CA PHE A 50 12.84 -0.06 -12.14
C PHE A 50 13.38 1.35 -11.96
N THR A 51 12.65 2.33 -12.50
CA THR A 51 12.77 3.74 -12.11
C THR A 51 11.40 4.37 -12.02
N PRO A 52 10.55 3.98 -11.05
CA PRO A 52 9.22 4.53 -10.97
C PRO A 52 9.22 5.98 -10.50
N ILE A 53 8.31 6.76 -11.08
CA ILE A 53 7.90 8.06 -10.55
C ILE A 53 6.65 7.82 -9.71
N MET A 54 6.59 8.40 -8.51
CA MET A 54 5.50 8.24 -7.56
C MET A 54 4.91 9.61 -7.24
N LEU A 55 3.59 9.73 -7.35
CA LEU A 55 2.81 10.91 -6.97
C LEU A 55 1.85 10.53 -5.85
N ASP A 56 1.93 11.24 -4.73
CA ASP A 56 1.08 11.04 -3.56
C ASP A 56 0.22 12.27 -3.30
N GLY A 57 -1.03 12.05 -2.92
CA GLY A 57 -1.94 13.12 -2.51
C GLY A 57 -2.79 12.70 -1.32
N ALA A 58 -3.01 13.62 -0.38
CA ALA A 58 -4.01 13.43 0.65
C ALA A 58 -4.65 14.74 1.11
N LEU A 59 -5.95 14.65 1.40
CA LEU A 59 -6.74 15.69 2.05
C LEU A 59 -7.20 15.13 3.39
N SER A 60 -6.83 15.80 4.48
CA SER A 60 -7.27 15.45 5.83
C SER A 60 -8.12 16.58 6.38
N PHE A 61 -9.31 16.28 6.90
CA PHE A 61 -10.18 17.28 7.49
C PHE A 61 -10.88 16.77 8.74
N ASN A 62 -11.17 17.66 9.68
CA ASN A 62 -11.93 17.35 10.87
C ASN A 62 -13.41 17.72 10.68
N THR A 63 -14.32 16.76 10.82
CA THR A 63 -15.77 16.99 10.69
C THR A 63 -16.42 17.46 12.00
N GLY A 64 -15.64 17.64 13.06
CA GLY A 64 -16.12 17.91 14.42
C GLY A 64 -16.49 16.64 15.19
N VAL A 65 -16.85 15.56 14.49
CA VAL A 65 -17.13 14.25 15.09
C VAL A 65 -15.92 13.32 14.98
N THR A 66 -15.28 13.28 13.80
CA THR A 66 -14.14 12.39 13.55
C THR A 66 -13.22 12.99 12.49
N PRO A 67 -11.89 12.83 12.61
CA PRO A 67 -10.98 13.17 11.52
C PRO A 67 -11.21 12.22 10.35
N VAL A 68 -11.22 12.79 9.14
CA VAL A 68 -11.36 12.08 7.87
C VAL A 68 -10.10 12.35 7.04
N LYS A 69 -9.59 11.33 6.36
CA LYS A 69 -8.52 11.46 5.37
C LYS A 69 -8.93 10.74 4.09
N VAL A 70 -8.90 11.45 2.97
CA VAL A 70 -8.95 10.85 1.63
C VAL A 70 -7.55 10.91 1.06
N PHE A 71 -7.10 9.83 0.43
CA PHE A 71 -5.74 9.76 -0.11
C PHE A 71 -5.68 8.94 -1.39
N GLY A 72 -4.63 9.18 -2.16
CA GLY A 72 -4.27 8.36 -3.30
C GLY A 72 -2.78 8.42 -3.58
N THR A 73 -2.29 7.38 -4.23
CA THR A 73 -0.95 7.32 -4.80
C THR A 73 -1.09 6.79 -6.21
N TRP A 74 -0.33 7.35 -7.15
CA TRP A 74 -0.09 6.77 -8.46
C TRP A 74 1.41 6.62 -8.64
N LEU A 75 1.84 5.58 -9.33
CA LEU A 75 3.22 5.40 -9.73
C LEU A 75 3.32 4.71 -11.08
N GLU A 76 4.38 5.03 -11.82
CA GLU A 76 4.65 4.46 -13.14
C GLU A 76 6.15 4.20 -13.32
N ASN A 77 6.50 2.96 -13.66
CA ASN A 77 7.86 2.54 -13.92
C ASN A 77 8.36 2.99 -15.29
N GLN A 78 9.25 3.99 -15.29
CA GLN A 78 9.79 4.59 -16.51
C GLN A 78 10.71 3.67 -17.33
N GLN A 79 11.00 2.45 -16.86
CA GLN A 79 11.85 1.47 -17.56
C GLN A 79 11.09 0.28 -18.14
N ALA A 80 9.79 0.14 -17.86
CA ALA A 80 8.97 -0.94 -18.38
C ALA A 80 8.22 -0.47 -19.64
N GLU A 81 8.06 -1.35 -20.63
CA GLU A 81 7.33 -1.03 -21.86
C GLU A 81 5.81 -1.26 -21.74
N ALA A 82 5.39 -2.03 -20.73
CA ALA A 82 4.00 -2.36 -20.42
C ALA A 82 3.87 -2.81 -18.96
N ASN A 83 2.64 -2.83 -18.44
CA ASN A 83 2.33 -3.27 -17.08
C ASN A 83 3.11 -2.47 -16.02
N ASP A 84 3.35 -1.20 -16.29
CA ASP A 84 4.25 -0.29 -15.62
C ASP A 84 3.54 0.61 -14.60
N ASN A 85 2.22 0.51 -14.46
CA ASN A 85 1.41 1.38 -13.63
C ASN A 85 0.96 0.73 -12.31
N ALA A 86 0.92 1.50 -11.24
CA ALA A 86 0.22 1.12 -10.02
C ALA A 86 -0.46 2.32 -9.39
N TRP A 87 -1.59 2.09 -8.73
CA TRP A 87 -2.28 3.13 -8.01
C TRP A 87 -3.03 2.56 -6.81
N ARG A 88 -3.29 3.44 -5.85
CA ARG A 88 -4.19 3.17 -4.74
C ARG A 88 -4.99 4.41 -4.42
N ALA A 89 -6.20 4.20 -3.95
CA ALA A 89 -7.05 5.25 -3.42
C ALA A 89 -7.77 4.73 -2.19
N GLY A 90 -7.98 5.60 -1.21
CA GLY A 90 -8.60 5.19 0.03
C GLY A 90 -9.11 6.33 0.88
N LEU A 91 -9.80 5.90 1.93
CA LEU A 91 -10.37 6.77 2.94
C LEU A 91 -10.03 6.21 4.32
N LYS A 92 -9.84 7.11 5.27
CA LYS A 92 -9.62 6.79 6.68
C LYS A 92 -10.49 7.67 7.55
N LEU A 93 -11.13 7.07 8.53
CA LEU A 93 -11.98 7.70 9.53
C LEU A 93 -11.39 7.44 10.92
N GLY A 94 -11.36 8.46 11.77
CA GLY A 94 -10.85 8.35 13.12
C GLY A 94 -9.33 8.32 13.23
N ASN A 95 -8.86 8.27 14.47
CA ASN A 95 -7.46 8.14 14.82
C ASN A 95 -7.36 7.45 16.19
N ALA A 96 -7.24 6.12 16.21
CA ALA A 96 -7.13 5.32 17.43
C ALA A 96 -5.86 5.67 18.25
N LYS A 97 -5.87 6.82 18.92
CA LYS A 97 -4.72 7.41 19.64
C LYS A 97 -4.88 7.34 21.15
N LYS A 98 -6.11 7.47 21.66
CA LYS A 98 -6.46 7.40 23.08
C LYS A 98 -7.43 6.26 23.35
N SER A 99 -7.53 5.84 24.60
CA SER A 99 -8.53 4.88 25.08
C SER A 99 -9.93 5.20 24.56
N GLY A 100 -10.63 4.18 24.05
CA GLY A 100 -11.97 4.30 23.47
C GLY A 100 -12.01 4.84 22.03
N GLN A 101 -10.89 5.28 21.47
CA GLN A 101 -10.85 5.76 20.09
C GLN A 101 -10.67 4.62 19.08
N TRP A 102 -11.27 4.79 17.92
CA TRP A 102 -11.21 3.86 16.81
C TRP A 102 -10.62 4.51 15.55
N GLU A 103 -10.19 3.65 14.62
CA GLU A 103 -9.79 4.02 13.27
C GLU A 103 -10.33 2.98 12.30
N LEU A 104 -10.93 3.43 11.19
CA LEU A 104 -11.35 2.58 10.09
C LEU A 104 -10.72 3.12 8.81
N SER A 105 -10.14 2.24 8.01
CA SER A 105 -9.56 2.57 6.71
C SER A 105 -10.06 1.59 5.66
N TYR A 106 -10.35 2.11 4.48
CA TYR A 106 -10.57 1.35 3.27
C TYR A 106 -9.60 1.82 2.20
N GLU A 107 -8.99 0.89 1.49
CA GLU A 107 -8.12 1.14 0.36
C GLU A 107 -8.46 0.16 -0.77
N TYR A 108 -8.54 0.67 -1.99
CA TYR A 108 -8.43 -0.16 -3.19
C TYR A 108 -7.08 0.12 -3.83
N ARG A 109 -6.38 -0.95 -4.21
CA ARG A 109 -5.03 -0.90 -4.76
C ARG A 109 -4.96 -1.77 -6.02
N VAL A 110 -4.29 -1.27 -7.05
CA VAL A 110 -3.94 -1.99 -8.27
C VAL A 110 -2.44 -1.86 -8.46
N MET A 111 -1.77 -2.98 -8.70
CA MET A 111 -0.34 -3.01 -9.02
C MET A 111 -0.13 -3.88 -10.24
N GLU A 112 0.20 -3.29 -11.38
CA GLU A 112 0.58 -4.05 -12.57
C GLU A 112 1.94 -4.72 -12.35
N ALA A 113 2.21 -5.75 -13.16
CA ALA A 113 3.34 -6.66 -13.03
C ALA A 113 4.69 -5.97 -12.86
N ASP A 114 4.98 -4.93 -13.63
CA ASP A 114 6.28 -4.25 -13.73
C ASP A 114 6.26 -2.81 -13.22
N SER A 115 5.21 -2.45 -12.47
CA SER A 115 5.04 -1.11 -11.89
C SER A 115 6.05 -0.74 -10.82
N THR A 116 6.48 -1.72 -10.03
CA THR A 116 7.48 -1.54 -8.97
C THR A 116 8.18 -2.88 -8.73
N TYR A 117 9.35 -2.85 -8.10
CA TYR A 117 10.06 -4.06 -7.75
C TYR A 117 9.28 -4.86 -6.70
N ASP A 118 8.99 -6.12 -7.00
CA ASP A 118 8.09 -6.99 -6.24
C ASP A 118 8.55 -7.19 -4.80
N GLN A 119 9.86 -7.26 -4.54
CA GLN A 119 10.42 -7.39 -3.19
C GLN A 119 10.20 -6.16 -2.30
N LEU A 120 9.86 -4.99 -2.87
CA LEU A 120 9.53 -3.79 -2.10
C LEU A 120 8.05 -3.72 -1.73
N SER A 121 7.22 -4.66 -2.21
CA SER A 121 5.79 -4.64 -1.93
C SER A 121 5.45 -5.26 -0.55
N GLU A 122 4.27 -4.88 -0.06
CA GLU A 122 3.71 -5.39 1.19
C GLU A 122 3.40 -6.89 1.06
N SER A 123 4.10 -7.74 1.81
CA SER A 123 3.94 -9.21 1.77
C SER A 123 2.50 -9.69 2.01
N SER A 124 1.71 -8.88 2.70
CA SER A 124 0.31 -9.20 3.05
C SER A 124 -0.68 -8.79 1.97
N PHE A 125 -0.28 -7.93 1.03
CA PHE A 125 -1.02 -7.65 -0.19
C PHE A 125 -0.55 -8.63 -1.27
N GLY A 126 -1.31 -9.70 -1.45
CA GLY A 126 -0.94 -10.84 -2.28
C GLY A 126 -2.17 -11.52 -2.86
N ALA A 127 -2.00 -12.36 -3.88
CA ALA A 127 -3.09 -13.11 -4.51
C ALA A 127 -2.75 -14.60 -4.61
N ILE A 128 -3.76 -15.43 -4.86
CA ILE A 128 -3.54 -16.82 -5.26
C ILE A 128 -3.12 -16.81 -6.74
N LYS A 129 -1.86 -17.18 -6.99
CA LYS A 129 -1.30 -17.28 -8.34
C LYS A 129 -0.91 -18.74 -8.58
N GLY A 130 -1.60 -19.39 -9.53
CA GLY A 130 -1.56 -20.85 -9.64
C GLY A 130 -2.11 -21.50 -8.36
N SER A 131 -1.32 -22.37 -7.70
CA SER A 131 -1.76 -23.11 -6.51
C SER A 131 -1.24 -22.54 -5.19
N SER A 132 -0.77 -21.29 -5.15
CA SER A 132 -0.14 -20.72 -3.95
C SER A 132 -0.37 -19.23 -3.81
N TYR A 133 -0.43 -18.77 -2.56
CA TYR A 133 -0.42 -17.36 -2.24
C TYR A 133 0.96 -16.75 -2.54
N LYS A 134 0.97 -15.62 -3.25
CA LYS A 134 2.17 -14.84 -3.59
C LYS A 134 1.94 -13.37 -3.28
N GLY A 135 2.90 -12.74 -2.61
CA GLY A 135 3.02 -11.29 -2.55
C GLY A 135 3.70 -10.75 -3.81
N GLY A 136 3.98 -9.45 -3.86
CA GLY A 136 4.66 -8.82 -5.00
C GLY A 136 3.78 -7.83 -5.75
N THR A 137 3.83 -7.91 -7.08
CA THR A 137 3.07 -7.09 -8.03
C THR A 137 2.07 -7.96 -8.79
N ASP A 138 1.38 -7.41 -9.79
CA ASP A 138 0.33 -8.09 -10.55
C ASP A 138 -0.79 -8.58 -9.61
N ILE A 139 -1.22 -7.67 -8.73
CA ILE A 139 -2.27 -7.89 -7.73
C ILE A 139 -3.15 -6.65 -7.66
N LYS A 140 -4.45 -6.86 -7.57
CA LYS A 140 -5.43 -5.82 -7.24
C LYS A 140 -6.35 -6.26 -6.12
N GLY A 141 -6.94 -5.30 -5.43
CA GLY A 141 -8.01 -5.64 -4.49
C GLY A 141 -8.28 -4.62 -3.40
N HIS A 142 -9.16 -5.05 -2.51
CA HIS A 142 -9.71 -4.30 -1.40
C HIS A 142 -8.97 -4.63 -0.12
N ILE A 143 -8.67 -3.60 0.66
CA ILE A 143 -8.07 -3.70 1.98
C ILE A 143 -8.91 -2.91 2.96
N ILE A 144 -9.40 -3.55 4.03
CA ILE A 144 -10.11 -2.89 5.13
C ILE A 144 -9.26 -3.06 6.39
N LYS A 145 -8.93 -1.96 7.06
CA LYS A 145 -8.20 -1.95 8.34
C LYS A 145 -9.06 -1.30 9.41
N ALA A 146 -9.23 -1.96 10.54
CA ALA A 146 -9.90 -1.42 11.72
C ALA A 146 -8.95 -1.50 12.92
N ARG A 147 -8.95 -0.46 13.76
CA ARG A 147 -8.22 -0.43 15.02
C ARG A 147 -9.08 0.13 16.13
N TYR A 148 -8.88 -0.38 17.33
CA TYR A 148 -9.54 0.10 18.54
C TYR A 148 -8.55 0.14 19.71
N ASN A 149 -8.44 1.30 20.36
CA ASN A 149 -7.68 1.42 21.59
C ASN A 149 -8.58 1.05 22.76
N ILE A 150 -8.33 -0.13 23.32
CA ILE A 150 -9.06 -0.64 24.49
C ILE A 150 -8.67 0.20 25.72
N TYR A 151 -7.37 0.42 25.87
CA TYR A 151 -6.76 1.31 26.87
C TYR A 151 -5.63 2.10 26.19
N ASP A 152 -5.08 3.12 26.84
CA ASP A 152 -3.96 3.89 26.26
C ASP A 152 -2.72 3.02 25.95
N ASN A 153 -2.59 1.89 26.65
CA ASN A 153 -1.52 0.90 26.48
C ASN A 153 -1.96 -0.39 25.75
N TRP A 154 -3.23 -0.57 25.40
CA TRP A 154 -3.72 -1.78 24.70
C TRP A 154 -4.50 -1.42 23.44
N GLN A 155 -4.07 -1.93 22.29
CA GLN A 155 -4.72 -1.73 21.00
C GLN A 155 -5.00 -3.08 20.32
N ALA A 156 -6.21 -3.24 19.79
CA ALA A 156 -6.59 -4.32 18.90
C ALA A 156 -6.66 -3.83 17.45
N GLY A 157 -6.25 -4.67 16.51
CA GLY A 157 -6.28 -4.41 15.08
C GLY A 157 -6.89 -5.58 14.30
N LEU A 158 -7.58 -5.25 13.23
CA LEU A 158 -8.13 -6.19 12.25
C LEU A 158 -7.77 -5.67 10.86
N THR A 159 -7.24 -6.55 10.01
CA THR A 159 -7.11 -6.28 8.58
C THR A 159 -7.77 -7.39 7.77
N LEU A 160 -8.58 -6.98 6.79
CA LEU A 160 -9.22 -7.86 5.81
C LEU A 160 -8.66 -7.53 4.43
N TYR A 161 -8.28 -8.56 3.70
CA TYR A 161 -7.88 -8.47 2.29
C TYR A 161 -8.83 -9.30 1.45
N ASN A 162 -9.30 -8.70 0.36
CA ASN A 162 -9.95 -9.38 -0.74
C ASN A 162 -9.18 -8.99 -2.00
N THR A 163 -8.34 -9.89 -2.48
CA THR A 163 -7.32 -9.59 -3.48
C THR A 163 -7.24 -10.68 -4.52
N GLU A 164 -6.92 -10.31 -5.75
CA GLU A 164 -6.82 -11.23 -6.87
C GLU A 164 -5.66 -10.82 -7.76
N GLN A 165 -5.32 -11.70 -8.71
CA GLN A 165 -4.32 -11.39 -9.71
C GLN A 165 -4.83 -10.23 -10.58
N GLU A 166 -3.98 -9.24 -10.85
CA GLU A 166 -4.38 -8.05 -11.61
C GLU A 166 -4.66 -8.45 -13.07
N SER A 167 -3.70 -9.15 -13.67
CA SER A 167 -3.74 -9.67 -15.02
C SER A 167 -3.78 -11.20 -15.04
N GLY A 168 -4.64 -11.77 -15.90
CA GLY A 168 -4.78 -13.23 -16.04
C GLY A 168 -5.87 -13.86 -15.17
N SER A 169 -5.84 -15.19 -15.06
CA SER A 169 -6.84 -15.99 -14.34
C SER A 169 -6.28 -16.48 -13.00
N GLY A 170 -6.45 -15.66 -11.96
CA GLY A 170 -6.14 -16.01 -10.57
C GLY A 170 -7.39 -16.15 -9.72
N ASP A 171 -7.31 -16.94 -8.66
CA ASP A 171 -8.40 -17.06 -7.69
C ASP A 171 -8.38 -15.89 -6.70
N VAL A 172 -9.57 -15.52 -6.24
CA VAL A 172 -9.74 -14.51 -5.19
C VAL A 172 -9.15 -15.04 -3.87
N ASN A 173 -8.20 -14.30 -3.31
CA ASN A 173 -7.68 -14.47 -1.98
C ASN A 173 -8.52 -13.67 -0.96
N ASN A 174 -9.00 -14.36 0.08
CA ASN A 174 -9.62 -13.75 1.25
C ASN A 174 -8.75 -14.00 2.48
N ARG A 175 -8.12 -12.94 3.01
CA ARG A 175 -7.21 -13.05 4.16
C ARG A 175 -7.64 -12.16 5.31
N ILE A 176 -7.55 -12.70 6.52
CA ILE A 176 -7.83 -12.01 7.78
C ILE A 176 -6.53 -11.94 8.59
N GLN A 177 -6.23 -10.79 9.17
CA GLN A 177 -5.14 -10.58 10.12
C GLN A 177 -5.68 -9.92 11.39
N LEU A 178 -5.24 -10.43 12.54
CA LEU A 178 -5.57 -9.90 13.85
C LEU A 178 -4.27 -9.46 14.53
N ASP A 179 -4.25 -8.22 14.98
CA ASP A 179 -3.12 -7.63 15.69
C ASP A 179 -3.52 -7.27 17.10
N PHE A 180 -2.58 -7.44 18.02
CA PHE A 180 -2.79 -7.06 19.40
C PHE A 180 -1.50 -6.48 19.96
N ILE A 181 -1.56 -5.22 20.37
CA ILE A 181 -0.40 -4.39 20.66
C ILE A 181 -0.50 -3.91 22.09
N TRP A 182 0.54 -4.19 22.86
CA TRP A 182 0.73 -3.65 24.21
C TRP A 182 1.92 -2.70 24.23
N LYS A 183 1.77 -1.55 24.91
CA LYS A 183 2.80 -0.53 25.07
C LYS A 183 3.17 -0.40 26.56
N PHE A 184 4.47 -0.40 26.84
CA PHE A 184 5.04 -0.21 28.17
C PHE A 184 5.08 1.28 28.54
#